data_AF-C1NA99-F1
#
_entry.id   AF-C1NA99-F1
#
_cell.length_a   1.000
_cell.length_b   1.000
_cell.length_c   1.000
_cell.angle_alpha   90.00
_cell.angle_beta   90.00
_cell.angle_gamma   90.00
#
_symmetry.space_group_name_H-M   'P 1'
#
loop_
_entity.id
_entity.type
_entity.pdbx_description
1 polymer ?
#
loop_
_entity_poly.entity_id
_entity_poly.type
_entity_poly.pdbx_seq_one_letter_code
_entity_poly.pdbx_strand_id
1 'polypeptide(L)'
;MSSDTSSDNGGSKKKQKRLAREVASLSEPGALPRELTGSIFVRHDVDRLDRMRAVVVGADGTPYDGGCFVFDVYFPANYPAVAPLVNLDTTGGGRARFNPNLYADGKVCLSLLGTWHGGSAEEKWDPERSSLSQVLVRRVRASHYCVQGLIMCEDPMYNEPGFDGIRGTPEGVNKSKEYDEDVRLNTARHAMVAHLRRPRRGVNDAIRTHFRLRRWRTMRTVLRWCEEASDETRRARLWDAAKELGGLLAALKDERDE
;
A
#
# COMPACT_ATOMS: atom_id res chain seq x y z
N MET A 1 -51.53 7.79 -10.94
CA MET A 1 -50.38 7.31 -10.13
C MET A 1 -49.15 8.01 -10.67
N SER A 2 -48.85 9.19 -10.12
CA SER A 2 -47.65 9.94 -10.44
C SER A 2 -46.51 9.36 -9.62
N SER A 3 -45.48 8.82 -10.30
CA SER A 3 -44.26 8.34 -9.68
C SER A 3 -43.42 9.54 -9.21
N ASP A 4 -43.33 9.68 -7.90
CA ASP A 4 -42.49 10.65 -7.21
C ASP A 4 -40.99 10.38 -7.50
N THR A 5 -40.42 11.13 -8.44
CA THR A 5 -38.96 11.27 -8.59
C THR A 5 -38.53 12.55 -7.89
N SER A 6 -38.63 12.59 -6.56
CA SER A 6 -38.11 13.69 -5.75
C SER A 6 -36.72 13.34 -5.18
N SER A 7 -35.70 13.61 -5.99
CA SER A 7 -34.41 14.20 -5.59
C SER A 7 -33.61 13.59 -4.42
N ASP A 8 -32.72 12.63 -4.71
CA ASP A 8 -31.52 12.31 -3.90
C ASP A 8 -30.38 13.35 -4.08
N ASN A 9 -30.75 14.62 -4.22
CA ASN A 9 -29.81 15.69 -4.58
C ASN A 9 -29.08 16.24 -3.33
N GLY A 10 -29.62 15.99 -2.13
CA GLY A 10 -29.05 16.43 -0.85
C GLY A 10 -27.90 15.55 -0.34
N GLY A 11 -27.99 14.22 -0.54
CA GLY A 11 -26.93 13.27 -0.17
C GLY A 11 -25.67 13.47 -1.02
N SER A 12 -25.86 13.62 -2.34
CA SER A 12 -24.78 13.88 -3.30
C SER A 12 -23.99 15.17 -3.00
N LYS A 13 -24.69 16.28 -2.67
CA LYS A 13 -24.02 17.55 -2.31
C LYS A 13 -23.23 17.47 -1.00
N LYS A 14 -23.76 16.79 0.03
CA LYS A 14 -23.04 16.56 1.30
C LYS A 14 -21.79 15.72 1.07
N LYS A 15 -21.89 14.65 0.28
CA LYS A 15 -20.75 13.81 -0.11
C LYS A 15 -19.69 14.62 -0.85
N GLN A 16 -20.07 15.39 -1.87
CA GLN A 16 -19.12 16.22 -2.63
C GLN A 16 -18.38 17.22 -1.73
N LYS A 17 -19.10 17.89 -0.81
CA LYS A 17 -18.47 18.79 0.17
C LYS A 17 -17.49 18.06 1.08
N ARG A 18 -17.82 16.85 1.52
CA ARG A 18 -16.90 16.02 2.32
C ARG A 18 -15.67 15.61 1.51
N LEU A 19 -15.84 15.12 0.28
CA LEU A 19 -14.73 14.72 -0.59
C LEU A 19 -13.79 15.88 -0.89
N ALA A 20 -14.32 17.08 -1.13
CA ALA A 20 -13.50 18.27 -1.32
C ALA A 20 -12.63 18.58 -0.07
N ARG A 21 -13.18 18.38 1.14
CA ARG A 21 -12.42 18.49 2.39
C ARG A 21 -11.34 17.42 2.53
N GLU A 22 -11.63 16.17 2.17
CA GLU A 22 -10.64 15.09 2.18
C GLU A 22 -9.46 15.42 1.24
N VAL A 23 -9.75 15.87 0.01
CA VAL A 23 -8.70 16.27 -0.95
C VAL A 23 -7.89 17.46 -0.43
N ALA A 24 -8.56 18.46 0.13
CA ALA A 24 -7.88 19.61 0.73
C ALA A 24 -6.94 19.17 1.86
N SER A 25 -7.42 18.33 2.79
CA SER A 25 -6.62 17.82 3.90
C SER A 25 -5.43 16.98 3.44
N LEU A 26 -5.60 16.13 2.41
CA LEU A 26 -4.49 15.35 1.85
C LEU A 26 -3.45 16.21 1.13
N SER A 27 -3.84 17.40 0.68
CA SER A 27 -2.97 18.36 0.00
C SER A 27 -2.21 19.27 0.97
N GLU A 28 -2.56 19.26 2.26
CA GLU A 28 -1.87 20.08 3.26
C GLU A 28 -0.41 19.64 3.44
N PRO A 29 0.54 20.58 3.57
CA PRO A 29 1.94 20.26 3.84
C PRO A 29 2.09 19.37 5.09
N GLY A 30 2.67 18.18 4.92
CA GLY A 30 2.91 17.24 6.03
C GLY A 30 1.75 16.31 6.37
N ALA A 31 0.63 16.37 5.63
CA ALA A 31 -0.49 15.44 5.78
C ALA A 31 -0.15 14.01 5.34
N LEU A 32 0.68 13.88 4.30
CA LEU A 32 1.19 12.61 3.80
C LEU A 32 2.69 12.46 4.12
N PRO A 33 3.16 11.25 4.49
CA PRO A 33 4.58 10.95 4.61
C PRO A 33 5.32 11.22 3.30
N ARG A 34 6.47 11.90 3.40
CA ARG A 34 7.29 12.36 2.25
C ARG A 34 8.75 11.95 2.41
N GLU A 35 9.04 11.06 3.36
CA GLU A 35 10.40 10.69 3.69
C GLU A 35 10.93 9.68 2.67
N LEU A 36 12.25 9.68 2.48
CA LEU A 36 12.90 8.66 1.67
C LEU A 36 12.56 7.26 2.18
N THR A 37 12.46 7.08 3.50
CA THR A 37 12.20 5.79 4.15
C THR A 37 10.75 5.33 4.08
N GLY A 38 9.84 6.20 3.63
CA GLY A 38 8.40 5.95 3.55
C GLY A 38 7.68 7.13 2.93
N SER A 39 7.01 6.89 1.81
CA SER A 39 6.32 7.93 1.05
C SER A 39 4.95 7.45 0.62
N ILE A 40 3.97 8.35 0.66
CA ILE A 40 2.62 8.09 0.15
C ILE A 40 2.28 9.14 -0.90
N PHE A 41 1.90 8.67 -2.08
CA PHE A 41 1.41 9.51 -3.17
C PHE A 41 -0.08 9.25 -3.36
N VAL A 42 -0.87 10.30 -3.49
CA VAL A 42 -2.32 10.16 -3.74
C VAL A 42 -2.69 11.00 -4.95
N ARG A 43 -3.55 10.45 -5.80
CA ARG A 43 -4.17 11.15 -6.91
C ARG A 43 -5.67 10.87 -6.91
N HIS A 44 -6.48 11.89 -7.20
CA HIS A 44 -7.89 11.71 -7.48
C HIS A 44 -8.17 11.80 -8.98
N ASP A 45 -9.30 11.22 -9.41
CA ASP A 45 -9.78 11.39 -10.77
C ASP A 45 -10.18 12.85 -11.03
N VAL A 46 -9.95 13.34 -12.26
CA VAL A 46 -10.21 14.74 -12.64
C VAL A 46 -11.71 15.05 -12.69
N ASP A 47 -12.53 14.08 -13.08
CA ASP A 47 -13.96 14.24 -13.22
C ASP A 47 -14.70 13.72 -11.97
N ARG A 48 -14.06 12.82 -11.22
CA ARG A 48 -14.68 12.06 -10.13
C ARG A 48 -13.88 12.03 -8.84
N LEU A 49 -14.17 12.99 -7.95
CA LEU A 49 -13.56 13.05 -6.60
C LEU A 49 -13.86 11.83 -5.71
N ASP A 50 -14.84 10.99 -6.08
CA ASP A 50 -15.17 9.75 -5.37
C ASP A 50 -14.30 8.55 -5.78
N ARG A 51 -13.32 8.77 -6.67
CA ARG A 51 -12.31 7.80 -7.09
C ARG A 51 -10.92 8.37 -6.85
N MET A 52 -10.12 7.63 -6.10
CA MET A 52 -8.73 7.98 -5.84
C MET A 52 -7.84 6.75 -6.00
N ARG A 53 -6.56 7.00 -6.23
CA ARG A 53 -5.50 6.01 -6.25
C ARG A 53 -4.38 6.47 -5.35
N ALA A 54 -3.92 5.59 -4.47
CA ALA A 54 -2.79 5.82 -3.59
C ALA A 54 -1.63 4.89 -3.96
N VAL A 55 -0.41 5.39 -3.86
CA VAL A 55 0.82 4.59 -3.90
C VAL A 55 1.44 4.70 -2.52
N VAL A 56 1.59 3.56 -1.85
CA VAL A 56 2.33 3.46 -0.59
C VAL A 56 3.66 2.79 -0.88
N VAL A 57 4.75 3.46 -0.53
CA VAL A 57 6.09 2.90 -0.63
C VAL A 57 6.38 2.09 0.64
N GLY A 58 6.86 0.84 0.48
CA GLY A 58 7.23 0.00 1.60
C GLY A 58 8.41 0.57 2.41
N ALA A 59 8.34 0.45 3.73
CA ALA A 59 9.31 1.04 4.65
C ALA A 59 10.69 0.37 4.57
N ASP A 60 11.73 1.14 4.81
CA ASP A 60 13.08 0.60 4.94
C ASP A 60 13.15 -0.44 6.07
N GLY A 61 13.92 -1.52 5.86
CA GLY A 61 14.09 -2.59 6.86
C GLY A 61 12.96 -3.62 6.90
N THR A 62 11.89 -3.42 6.14
CA THR A 62 10.78 -4.39 6.03
C THR A 62 10.94 -5.26 4.77
N PRO A 63 10.25 -6.40 4.65
CA PRO A 63 10.23 -7.19 3.41
C PRO A 63 9.55 -6.48 2.22
N TYR A 64 9.06 -5.25 2.43
CA TYR A 64 8.42 -4.38 1.45
C TYR A 64 9.34 -3.25 0.96
N ASP A 65 10.56 -3.12 1.52
CA ASP A 65 11.48 -1.99 1.35
C ASP A 65 11.60 -1.54 -0.11
N GLY A 66 11.19 -0.30 -0.36
CA GLY A 66 11.31 0.37 -1.65
C GLY A 66 10.31 -0.09 -2.72
N GLY A 67 9.47 -1.09 -2.45
CA GLY A 67 8.38 -1.51 -3.34
C GLY A 67 7.23 -0.51 -3.34
N CYS A 68 6.59 -0.32 -4.49
CA CYS A 68 5.41 0.52 -4.65
C CYS A 68 4.12 -0.32 -4.59
N PHE A 69 3.24 -0.04 -3.64
CA PHE A 69 1.95 -0.72 -3.49
C PHE A 69 0.83 0.23 -3.89
N VAL A 70 0.08 -0.14 -4.93
CA VAL A 70 -0.97 0.70 -5.50
C VAL A 70 -2.30 0.24 -4.93
N PHE A 71 -3.05 1.20 -4.39
CA PHE A 71 -4.36 1.01 -3.80
C PHE A 71 -5.38 1.84 -4.57
N ASP A 72 -6.46 1.19 -4.98
CA ASP A 72 -7.64 1.87 -5.50
C ASP A 72 -8.59 2.18 -4.34
N VAL A 73 -9.06 3.42 -4.30
CA VAL A 73 -9.95 3.93 -3.25
C VAL A 73 -11.23 4.45 -3.91
N TYR A 74 -12.36 3.93 -3.43
CA TYR A 74 -13.68 4.34 -3.90
C TYR A 74 -14.57 4.77 -2.74
N PHE A 75 -15.20 5.93 -2.89
CA PHE A 75 -16.14 6.46 -1.91
C PHE A 75 -17.57 6.13 -2.35
N PRO A 76 -18.32 5.26 -1.63
CA PRO A 76 -19.66 4.87 -2.02
C PRO A 76 -20.69 6.01 -1.89
N ALA A 77 -21.92 5.82 -2.36
CA ALA A 77 -22.95 6.86 -2.40
C ALA A 77 -23.30 7.41 -1.00
N ASN A 78 -23.29 6.53 0.00
CA ASN A 78 -23.57 6.81 1.41
C ASN A 78 -22.36 7.33 2.20
N TYR A 79 -21.22 7.63 1.56
CA TYR A 79 -20.09 8.26 2.24
C TYR A 79 -20.44 9.69 2.71
N PRO A 80 -20.06 10.13 3.92
CA PRO A 80 -19.18 9.48 4.89
C PRO A 80 -19.88 8.59 5.94
N ALA A 81 -21.18 8.30 5.82
CA ALA A 81 -21.88 7.43 6.77
C ALA A 81 -21.31 6.00 6.80
N VAL A 82 -20.65 5.58 5.71
CA VAL A 82 -19.85 4.36 5.66
C VAL A 82 -18.41 4.66 5.23
N ALA A 83 -17.50 3.75 5.54
CA ALA A 83 -16.09 3.82 5.17
C ALA A 83 -15.88 3.79 3.63
N PRO A 84 -14.77 4.35 3.13
CA PRO A 84 -14.36 4.14 1.76
C PRO A 84 -14.01 2.67 1.50
N LEU A 85 -14.19 2.20 0.27
CA LEU A 85 -13.70 0.90 -0.17
C LEU A 85 -12.25 1.05 -0.64
N VAL A 86 -11.36 0.19 -0.14
CA VAL A 86 -9.94 0.18 -0.49
C VAL A 86 -9.55 -1.19 -1.01
N ASN A 87 -8.90 -1.24 -2.16
CA ASN A 87 -8.45 -2.48 -2.78
C ASN A 87 -6.97 -2.37 -3.19
N LEU A 88 -6.17 -3.38 -2.87
CA LEU A 88 -4.80 -3.52 -3.34
C LEU A 88 -4.80 -4.00 -4.80
N ASP A 89 -4.27 -3.17 -5.69
CA ASP A 89 -4.10 -3.47 -7.13
C ASP A 89 -2.74 -4.16 -7.41
N THR A 90 -1.75 -3.95 -6.53
CA THR A 90 -0.47 -4.67 -6.58
C THR A 90 -0.61 -6.07 -5.99
N THR A 91 -1.18 -7.02 -6.72
CA THR A 91 -1.30 -8.45 -6.30
C THR A 91 -0.67 -9.44 -7.27
N GLY A 92 -0.02 -8.94 -8.34
CA GLY A 92 0.48 -9.80 -9.41
C GLY A 92 -0.62 -10.54 -10.18
N GLY A 93 -1.85 -10.02 -10.16
CA GLY A 93 -3.01 -10.67 -10.77
C GLY A 93 -3.50 -11.87 -9.97
N GLY A 94 -3.57 -11.75 -8.64
CA GLY A 94 -4.02 -12.85 -7.77
C GLY A 94 -2.90 -13.78 -7.29
N ARG A 95 -1.63 -13.48 -7.60
CA ARG A 95 -0.50 -14.40 -7.38
C ARG A 95 0.29 -14.11 -6.11
N ALA A 96 0.18 -12.90 -5.57
CA ALA A 96 0.92 -12.45 -4.41
C ALA A 96 -0.03 -12.07 -3.28
N ARG A 97 0.05 -12.81 -2.17
CA ARG A 97 -0.46 -12.38 -0.87
C ARG A 97 0.68 -11.66 -0.16
N PHE A 98 0.50 -10.38 0.14
CA PHE A 98 1.57 -9.54 0.69
C PHE A 98 1.60 -9.52 2.20
N ASN A 99 0.46 -9.73 2.85
CA ASN A 99 0.32 -9.69 4.30
C ASN A 99 -0.93 -10.49 4.69
N PRO A 100 -1.08 -10.97 5.95
CA PRO A 100 -2.35 -11.53 6.40
C PRO A 100 -3.55 -10.58 6.19
N ASN A 101 -3.32 -9.27 6.25
CA ASN A 101 -4.30 -8.22 5.98
C ASN A 101 -4.35 -7.75 4.51
N LEU A 102 -3.46 -8.24 3.63
CA LEU A 102 -3.43 -7.93 2.18
C LEU A 102 -3.55 -9.21 1.36
N TYR A 103 -4.78 -9.51 0.99
CA TYR A 103 -5.14 -10.74 0.32
C TYR A 103 -4.71 -10.71 -1.14
N ALA A 104 -4.53 -11.90 -1.73
CA ALA A 104 -4.13 -12.02 -3.13
C ALA A 104 -5.20 -11.49 -4.10
N ASP A 105 -6.48 -11.52 -3.71
CA ASP A 105 -7.59 -10.94 -4.46
C ASP A 105 -7.66 -9.40 -4.39
N GLY A 106 -6.81 -8.78 -3.56
CA GLY A 106 -6.76 -7.34 -3.36
C GLY A 106 -7.49 -6.84 -2.11
N LYS A 107 -8.19 -7.72 -1.38
CA LYS A 107 -8.91 -7.33 -0.17
C LYS A 107 -7.96 -6.81 0.91
N VAL A 108 -8.30 -5.65 1.47
CA VAL A 108 -7.57 -5.01 2.58
C VAL A 108 -8.39 -5.12 3.87
N CYS A 109 -7.82 -5.77 4.88
CA CYS A 109 -8.46 -5.98 6.18
C CYS A 109 -7.94 -4.99 7.23
N LEU A 110 -8.75 -3.98 7.55
CA LEU A 110 -8.48 -2.96 8.56
C LEU A 110 -9.73 -2.75 9.42
N SER A 111 -9.56 -2.62 10.74
CA SER A 111 -10.67 -2.34 11.67
C SER A 111 -11.38 -1.02 11.34
N LEU A 112 -10.62 -0.01 10.91
CA LEU A 112 -11.13 1.30 10.49
C LEU A 112 -11.99 1.22 9.21
N LEU A 113 -11.76 0.21 8.35
CA LEU A 113 -12.59 -0.04 7.18
C LEU A 113 -13.77 -0.98 7.49
N GLY A 114 -13.90 -1.43 8.75
CA GLY A 114 -14.90 -2.41 9.16
C GLY A 114 -14.64 -3.82 8.62
N THR A 115 -13.47 -4.07 8.04
CA THR A 115 -13.10 -5.36 7.42
C THR A 115 -12.30 -6.27 8.35
N TRP A 116 -12.04 -5.83 9.59
CA TRP A 116 -11.36 -6.59 10.63
C TRP A 116 -11.96 -6.31 12.02
N HIS A 117 -11.79 -7.24 12.97
CA HIS A 117 -12.26 -7.07 14.34
C HIS A 117 -11.46 -5.93 15.01
N GLY A 118 -12.13 -4.82 15.33
CA GLY A 118 -11.57 -3.77 16.20
C GLY A 118 -11.91 -4.06 17.66
N GLY A 119 -10.94 -3.92 18.54
CA GLY A 119 -11.09 -4.17 19.98
C GLY A 119 -11.87 -3.06 20.69
N SER A 120 -11.94 -1.86 20.11
CA SER A 120 -12.66 -0.71 20.66
C SER A 120 -13.50 0.02 19.60
N ALA A 121 -14.53 0.75 20.03
CA ALA A 121 -15.37 1.56 19.13
C ALA A 121 -14.58 2.67 18.42
N GLU A 122 -13.47 3.12 19.01
CA GLU A 122 -12.56 4.16 18.49
C GLU A 122 -11.69 3.67 17.31
N GLU A 123 -11.64 2.35 17.08
CA GLU A 123 -10.94 1.75 15.94
C GLU A 123 -11.85 1.54 14.72
N LYS A 124 -13.15 1.75 14.86
CA LYS A 124 -14.13 1.63 13.78
C LYS A 124 -14.32 2.97 13.06
N TRP A 125 -14.86 2.91 11.85
CA TRP A 125 -15.18 4.10 11.07
C TRP A 125 -16.18 5.02 11.79
N ASP A 126 -15.79 6.27 12.00
CA ASP A 126 -16.63 7.34 12.53
C ASP A 126 -16.88 8.38 11.41
N PRO A 127 -18.12 8.56 10.94
CA PRO A 127 -18.46 9.52 9.89
C PRO A 127 -18.07 10.97 10.17
N GLU A 128 -17.97 11.35 11.44
CA GLU A 128 -17.64 12.71 11.88
C GLU A 128 -16.14 12.90 12.05
N ARG A 129 -15.44 11.89 12.59
CA ARG A 129 -14.01 11.98 12.98
C ARG A 129 -13.03 11.29 12.04
N SER A 130 -13.46 10.27 11.30
CA SER A 130 -12.58 9.50 10.43
C SER A 130 -12.33 10.18 9.10
N SER A 131 -11.11 10.07 8.57
CA SER A 131 -10.70 10.63 7.27
C SER A 131 -9.89 9.61 6.44
N LEU A 132 -9.79 9.83 5.13
CA LEU A 132 -8.94 9.01 4.27
C LEU A 132 -7.47 9.12 4.67
N SER A 133 -7.03 10.30 5.13
CA SER A 133 -5.68 10.49 5.66
C SER A 133 -5.39 9.56 6.85
N GLN A 134 -6.36 9.32 7.74
CA GLN A 134 -6.18 8.34 8.83
C GLN A 134 -6.08 6.90 8.31
N VAL A 135 -6.85 6.53 7.29
CA VAL A 135 -6.76 5.21 6.66
C VAL A 135 -5.38 4.99 6.06
N LEU A 136 -4.80 6.00 5.40
CA LEU A 136 -3.49 5.91 4.74
C LEU A 136 -2.30 6.10 5.71
N VAL A 137 -2.42 6.99 6.70
CA VAL A 137 -1.26 7.58 7.42
C VAL A 137 -1.23 7.24 8.91
N ARG A 138 -2.27 6.66 9.54
CA ARG A 138 -2.43 6.60 11.01
C ARG A 138 -1.09 6.43 11.73
N ARG A 139 -0.65 7.50 12.39
CA ARG A 139 0.62 7.56 13.12
C ARG A 139 0.40 6.89 14.47
N VAL A 140 0.80 5.63 14.61
CA VAL A 140 1.04 5.09 15.95
C VAL A 140 2.42 5.58 16.36
N ARG A 141 2.52 6.12 17.58
CA ARG A 141 3.69 6.83 18.11
C ARG A 141 5.04 6.19 17.69
N ALA A 142 5.94 7.07 17.27
CA ALA A 142 7.39 6.94 17.24
C ALA A 142 8.11 5.96 16.30
N SER A 143 7.47 5.09 15.49
CA SER A 143 8.29 4.37 14.48
C SER A 143 7.61 3.79 13.22
N HIS A 144 6.29 3.70 13.08
CA HIS A 144 5.69 3.04 11.90
C HIS A 144 4.32 3.65 11.49
N TYR A 145 4.11 3.91 10.19
CA TYR A 145 2.91 4.57 9.60
C TYR A 145 1.82 3.55 9.24
N CYS A 146 0.54 3.66 9.59
CA CYS A 146 -0.39 2.51 9.62
C CYS A 146 -0.61 1.58 8.40
N VAL A 147 -0.63 1.99 7.12
CA VAL A 147 -0.54 0.95 6.04
C VAL A 147 0.89 0.40 5.98
N GLN A 148 1.85 1.25 6.24
CA GLN A 148 3.26 0.95 6.46
C GLN A 148 3.59 0.34 7.86
N GLY A 149 2.60 0.05 8.72
CA GLY A 149 2.85 0.00 10.17
C GLY A 149 1.93 -0.91 10.96
N LEU A 150 0.71 -1.15 10.47
CA LEU A 150 -0.09 -2.33 10.84
C LEU A 150 0.10 -3.45 9.81
N ILE A 151 0.41 -3.13 8.55
CA ILE A 151 0.42 -4.11 7.45
C ILE A 151 1.83 -4.33 6.94
N MET A 152 2.55 -3.29 6.50
CA MET A 152 3.91 -3.45 5.97
C MET A 152 4.97 -3.30 7.07
N CYS A 153 4.91 -4.14 8.10
CA CYS A 153 5.86 -4.17 9.22
C CYS A 153 7.06 -5.09 8.96
N GLU A 154 8.02 -5.11 9.88
CA GLU A 154 9.23 -5.96 9.81
C GLU A 154 8.88 -7.45 9.84
N ASP A 155 7.99 -7.88 10.73
CA ASP A 155 7.53 -9.28 10.85
C ASP A 155 6.02 -9.43 10.53
N PRO A 156 5.62 -9.42 9.25
CA PRO A 156 4.22 -9.46 8.82
C PRO A 156 3.48 -10.75 9.16
N MET A 157 4.17 -11.87 9.41
CA MET A 157 3.54 -13.14 9.77
C MET A 157 2.70 -13.02 11.05
N TYR A 158 3.17 -12.28 12.06
CA TYR A 158 2.48 -12.16 13.35
C TYR A 158 1.18 -11.35 13.29
N ASN A 159 0.84 -10.75 12.14
CA ASN A 159 -0.47 -10.15 11.94
C ASN A 159 -1.59 -11.22 11.79
N GLU A 160 -1.23 -12.49 11.58
CA GLU A 160 -2.18 -13.59 11.51
C GLU A 160 -2.68 -13.96 12.93
N PRO A 161 -4.00 -14.04 13.17
CA PRO A 161 -4.54 -14.44 14.47
C PRO A 161 -3.97 -15.78 14.94
N GLY A 162 -3.51 -15.83 16.19
CA GLY A 162 -3.00 -17.05 16.83
C GLY A 162 -1.49 -17.27 16.69
N PHE A 163 -0.78 -16.44 15.91
CA PHE A 163 0.69 -16.51 15.78
C PHE A 163 1.45 -15.68 16.83
N ASP A 164 0.76 -14.84 17.60
CA ASP A 164 1.40 -14.06 18.68
C ASP A 164 2.03 -14.95 19.75
N GLY A 165 1.44 -16.11 20.03
CA GLY A 165 1.92 -17.04 21.07
C GLY A 165 3.26 -17.70 20.75
N ILE A 166 3.69 -17.68 19.48
CA ILE A 166 4.98 -18.24 19.06
C ILE A 166 6.05 -17.16 18.85
N ARG A 167 5.73 -15.88 19.07
CA ARG A 167 6.67 -14.78 18.91
C ARG A 167 7.85 -14.95 19.88
N GLY A 168 9.06 -14.89 19.35
CA GLY A 168 10.30 -15.06 20.12
C GLY A 168 10.72 -16.52 20.36
N THR A 169 9.92 -17.50 19.93
CA THR A 169 10.36 -18.90 19.88
C THR A 169 11.25 -19.16 18.65
N PRO A 170 12.18 -20.13 18.70
CA PRO A 170 12.98 -20.49 17.52
C PRO A 170 12.11 -20.90 16.32
N GLU A 171 10.99 -21.60 16.57
CA GLU A 171 10.04 -21.99 15.53
C GLU A 171 9.35 -20.77 14.89
N GLY A 172 8.87 -19.83 15.71
CA GLY A 172 8.25 -18.60 15.24
C GLY A 172 9.20 -17.73 14.42
N VAL A 173 10.46 -17.60 14.87
CA VAL A 173 11.51 -16.87 14.14
C VAL A 173 11.78 -17.51 12.78
N ASN A 174 11.88 -18.84 12.71
CA ASN A 174 12.12 -19.52 11.42
C ASN A 174 10.94 -19.36 10.46
N LYS A 175 9.70 -19.52 10.94
CA LYS A 175 8.50 -19.31 10.11
C LYS A 175 8.34 -17.86 9.65
N SER A 176 8.64 -16.88 10.52
CA SER A 176 8.63 -15.46 10.14
C SER A 176 9.61 -15.20 9.02
N LYS A 177 10.82 -15.75 9.12
CA LYS A 177 11.85 -15.62 8.09
C LYS A 177 11.41 -16.22 6.75
N GLU A 178 10.83 -17.42 6.74
CA GLU A 178 10.31 -18.03 5.51
C GLU A 178 9.21 -17.17 4.87
N TYR A 179 8.32 -16.61 5.68
CA TYR A 179 7.27 -15.71 5.23
C TYR A 179 7.87 -14.43 4.61
N ASP A 180 8.86 -13.84 5.26
CA ASP A 180 9.55 -12.63 4.79
C ASP A 180 10.24 -12.85 3.45
N GLU A 181 10.88 -13.99 3.26
CA GLU A 181 11.53 -14.33 1.99
C GLU A 181 10.52 -14.39 0.82
N ASP A 182 9.35 -14.96 1.06
CA ASP A 182 8.28 -15.01 0.05
C ASP A 182 7.71 -13.60 -0.22
N VAL A 183 7.54 -12.77 0.81
CA VAL A 183 7.12 -11.37 0.65
C VAL A 183 8.17 -10.56 -0.12
N ARG A 184 9.47 -10.69 0.20
CA ARG A 184 10.58 -10.02 -0.50
C ARG A 184 10.59 -10.35 -1.99
N LEU A 185 10.41 -11.63 -2.33
CA LEU A 185 10.33 -12.06 -3.73
C LEU A 185 9.11 -11.47 -4.44
N ASN A 186 7.95 -11.48 -3.78
CA ASN A 186 6.73 -10.87 -4.32
C ASN A 186 6.87 -9.34 -4.48
N THR A 187 7.55 -8.68 -3.54
CA THR A 187 7.85 -7.25 -3.59
C THR A 187 8.73 -6.94 -4.80
N ALA A 188 9.84 -7.65 -4.97
CA ALA A 188 10.74 -7.46 -6.11
C ALA A 188 10.02 -7.68 -7.44
N ARG A 189 9.23 -8.74 -7.58
CA ARG A 189 8.54 -9.07 -8.84
C ARG A 189 7.35 -8.16 -9.14
N HIS A 190 6.48 -7.92 -8.16
CA HIS A 190 5.18 -7.30 -8.41
C HIS A 190 5.10 -5.85 -7.95
N ALA A 191 5.82 -5.48 -6.90
CA ALA A 191 5.86 -4.11 -6.39
C ALA A 191 7.05 -3.29 -6.93
N MET A 192 7.96 -3.89 -7.71
CA MET A 192 9.05 -3.19 -8.40
C MET A 192 9.05 -3.47 -9.91
N VAL A 193 9.45 -4.68 -10.32
CA VAL A 193 9.63 -5.05 -11.73
C VAL A 193 8.35 -4.87 -12.55
N ALA A 194 7.22 -5.41 -12.07
CA ALA A 194 5.96 -5.34 -12.81
C ALA A 194 5.48 -3.91 -13.07
N HIS A 195 5.69 -2.97 -12.14
CA HIS A 195 5.29 -1.57 -12.36
C HIS A 195 6.17 -0.87 -13.38
N LEU A 196 7.47 -1.16 -13.40
CA LEU A 196 8.39 -0.62 -14.39
C LEU A 196 8.13 -1.20 -15.78
N ARG A 197 7.78 -2.49 -15.86
CA ARG A 197 7.45 -3.18 -17.11
C ARG A 197 6.08 -2.78 -17.67
N ARG A 198 5.09 -2.62 -16.79
CA ARG A 198 3.72 -2.24 -17.13
C ARG A 198 3.28 -1.05 -16.28
N PRO A 199 3.63 0.17 -16.70
CA PRO A 199 3.13 1.42 -16.14
C PRO A 199 1.64 1.41 -15.80
N ARG A 200 1.31 1.67 -14.54
CA ARG A 200 -0.09 1.80 -14.11
C ARG A 200 -0.59 3.22 -14.39
N ARG A 201 -1.72 3.32 -15.09
CA ARG A 201 -2.35 4.61 -15.43
C ARG A 201 -2.59 5.45 -14.18
N GLY A 202 -2.36 6.76 -14.28
CA GLY A 202 -2.61 7.71 -13.20
C GLY A 202 -1.47 7.85 -12.17
N VAL A 203 -0.67 6.81 -11.94
CA VAL A 203 0.40 6.79 -10.91
C VAL A 203 1.80 6.45 -11.44
N ASN A 204 1.92 6.19 -12.74
CA ASN A 204 3.20 5.82 -13.37
C ASN A 204 4.32 6.82 -13.08
N ASP A 205 4.04 8.12 -13.17
CA ASP A 205 5.09 9.13 -13.08
C ASP A 205 5.66 9.21 -11.66
N ALA A 206 4.80 9.07 -10.64
CA ALA A 206 5.23 8.96 -9.25
C ALA A 206 6.09 7.70 -9.04
N ILE A 207 5.68 6.55 -9.57
CA ILE A 207 6.42 5.28 -9.43
C ILE A 207 7.78 5.34 -10.15
N ARG A 208 7.82 5.85 -11.39
CA ARG A 208 9.06 6.01 -12.15
C ARG A 208 10.02 6.99 -11.47
N THR A 209 9.51 8.11 -10.99
CA THR A 209 10.31 9.10 -10.26
C THR A 209 10.90 8.51 -8.99
N HIS A 210 10.09 7.77 -8.22
CA HIS A 210 10.57 7.04 -7.03
C HIS A 210 11.72 6.08 -7.37
N PHE A 211 11.52 5.19 -8.35
CA PHE A 211 12.55 4.22 -8.73
C PHE A 211 13.79 4.88 -9.36
N ARG A 212 13.65 5.99 -10.06
CA ARG A 212 14.78 6.77 -10.58
C ARG A 212 15.62 7.34 -9.42
N LEU A 213 14.98 8.01 -8.46
CA LEU A 213 15.66 8.62 -7.31
C LEU A 213 16.28 7.58 -6.37
N ARG A 214 15.63 6.41 -6.22
CA ARG A 214 16.09 5.34 -5.32
C ARG A 214 16.85 4.20 -6.02
N ARG A 215 17.16 4.29 -7.32
CA ARG A 215 17.72 3.19 -8.14
C ARG A 215 18.81 2.36 -7.43
N TRP A 216 19.82 3.04 -6.87
CA TRP A 216 20.95 2.42 -6.20
C TRP A 216 20.54 1.71 -4.91
N ARG A 217 19.68 2.34 -4.13
CA ARG A 217 19.20 1.80 -2.86
C ARG A 217 18.28 0.61 -3.09
N THR A 218 17.34 0.72 -4.03
CA THR A 218 16.46 -0.39 -4.43
C THR A 218 17.28 -1.59 -4.91
N MET A 219 18.27 -1.38 -5.76
CA MET A 219 19.12 -2.47 -6.24
C MET A 219 19.90 -3.11 -5.09
N ARG A 220 20.53 -2.32 -4.22
CA ARG A 220 21.26 -2.83 -3.05
C ARG A 220 20.37 -3.65 -2.12
N THR A 221 19.13 -3.21 -1.89
CA THR A 221 18.15 -3.94 -1.08
C THR A 221 17.83 -5.31 -1.69
N VAL A 222 17.55 -5.38 -2.99
CA VAL A 222 17.22 -6.65 -3.66
C VAL A 222 18.43 -7.59 -3.73
N LEU A 223 19.64 -7.05 -3.97
CA LEU A 223 20.88 -7.86 -3.95
C LEU A 223 21.13 -8.46 -2.56
N ARG A 224 20.98 -7.67 -1.49
CA ARG A 224 21.06 -8.16 -0.11
C ARG A 224 20.07 -9.30 0.14
N TRP A 225 18.82 -9.18 -0.33
CA TRP A 225 17.85 -10.27 -0.19
C TRP A 225 18.27 -11.54 -0.93
N CYS A 226 19.04 -11.45 -2.01
CA CYS A 226 19.58 -12.63 -2.71
C CYS A 226 20.67 -13.32 -1.88
N GLU A 227 21.50 -12.54 -1.19
CA GLU A 227 22.55 -13.05 -0.28
C GLU A 227 21.93 -13.72 0.96
N GLU A 228 20.89 -13.12 1.52
CA GLU A 228 20.19 -13.59 2.73
C GLU A 228 19.26 -14.79 2.50
N ALA A 229 18.95 -15.13 1.24
CA ALA A 229 18.01 -16.19 0.89
C ALA A 229 18.43 -17.55 1.47
N SER A 230 17.49 -18.24 2.12
CA SER A 230 17.70 -19.54 2.76
C SER A 230 17.97 -20.70 1.80
N ASP A 231 17.39 -20.67 0.61
CA ASP A 231 17.40 -21.76 -0.38
C ASP A 231 17.83 -21.27 -1.77
N GLU A 232 18.54 -22.13 -2.51
CA GLU A 232 19.08 -21.83 -3.84
C GLU A 232 17.98 -21.52 -4.88
N THR A 233 16.82 -22.16 -4.77
CA THR A 233 15.64 -21.91 -5.62
C THR A 233 15.09 -20.51 -5.40
N ARG A 234 14.98 -20.07 -4.14
CA ARG A 234 14.50 -18.72 -3.80
C ARG A 234 15.53 -17.68 -4.25
N ARG A 235 16.81 -17.95 -3.99
CA ARG A 235 17.93 -17.12 -4.46
C ARG A 235 17.89 -16.95 -5.98
N ALA A 236 17.77 -18.03 -6.74
CA ALA A 236 17.68 -17.97 -8.21
C ALA A 236 16.48 -17.11 -8.67
N ARG A 237 15.30 -17.31 -8.07
CA ARG A 237 14.09 -16.54 -8.42
C ARG A 237 14.20 -15.06 -8.09
N LEU A 238 14.87 -14.70 -6.99
CA LEU A 238 15.19 -13.33 -6.60
C LEU A 238 16.24 -12.73 -7.54
N TRP A 239 17.27 -13.50 -7.90
CA TRP A 239 18.34 -13.06 -8.81
C TRP A 239 17.80 -12.76 -10.22
N ASP A 240 16.85 -13.55 -10.71
CA ASP A 240 16.15 -13.25 -11.97
C ASP A 240 15.38 -11.93 -11.89
N ALA A 241 14.68 -11.70 -10.77
CA ALA A 241 14.00 -10.43 -10.55
C ALA A 241 14.98 -9.25 -10.42
N ALA A 242 16.13 -9.47 -9.78
CA ALA A 242 17.21 -8.50 -9.61
C ALA A 242 17.82 -8.08 -10.95
N LYS A 243 18.11 -9.06 -11.83
CA LYS A 243 18.63 -8.81 -13.18
C LYS A 243 17.64 -8.01 -14.02
N GLU A 244 16.37 -8.41 -14.03
CA GLU A 244 15.33 -7.69 -14.76
C GLU A 244 15.17 -6.27 -14.23
N LEU A 245 15.12 -6.12 -12.90
CA LEU A 245 15.03 -4.83 -12.23
C LEU A 245 16.21 -3.92 -12.59
N GLY A 246 17.44 -4.44 -12.57
CA GLY A 246 18.64 -3.68 -12.95
C GLY A 246 18.56 -3.14 -14.38
N GLY A 247 18.12 -3.96 -15.33
CA GLY A 247 17.90 -3.52 -16.72
C GLY A 247 16.83 -2.43 -16.84
N LEU A 248 15.71 -2.58 -16.13
CA LEU A 248 14.63 -1.60 -16.13
C LEU A 248 15.03 -0.28 -15.47
N LEU A 249 15.77 -0.33 -14.36
CA LEU A 249 16.28 0.86 -13.66
C LEU A 249 17.31 1.61 -14.50
N ALA A 250 18.17 0.90 -15.22
CA ALA A 250 19.16 1.51 -16.12
C ALA A 250 18.49 2.22 -17.32
N ALA A 251 17.32 1.74 -17.76
CA ALA A 251 16.55 2.34 -18.84
C ALA A 251 15.75 3.59 -18.42
N LEU A 252 15.65 3.90 -17.12
CA LEU A 252 15.03 5.14 -16.64
C LEU A 252 15.97 6.31 -16.95
N LYS A 253 15.62 7.12 -17.96
CA LYS A 253 16.33 8.34 -18.33
C LYS A 253 16.30 9.38 -17.20
N ASP A 254 17.36 10.18 -17.11
CA ASP A 254 17.33 11.39 -16.29
C ASP A 254 16.62 12.50 -17.08
N GLU A 255 15.68 13.22 -16.46
CA GLU A 255 15.00 14.39 -17.05
C GLU A 255 15.94 15.56 -17.41
N ARG A 256 17.26 15.39 -17.25
CA ARG A 256 18.29 16.34 -17.66
C ARG A 256 18.79 16.09 -19.09
N ASP A 257 18.31 15.04 -19.73
CA ASP A 257 18.67 14.64 -21.10
C ASP A 257 17.59 15.03 -22.15
N GLU A 258 16.62 15.86 -21.76
CA GLU A 258 15.62 16.52 -22.63
C GLU A 258 15.74 18.05 -22.50
#